data_AF-A0A524JTE5-F1
#
_entry.id   AF-A0A524JTE5-F1
#
_cell.length_a   1.000
_cell.length_b   1.000
_cell.length_c   1.000
_cell.angle_alpha   90.00
_cell.angle_beta   90.00
_cell.angle_gamma   90.00
#
_symmetry.space_group_name_H-M   'P 1'
#
loop_
_entity.id
_entity.type
_entity.pdbx_description
1 polymer ?
#
loop_
_entity_poly.entity_id
_entity_poly.type
_entity_poly.pdbx_seq_one_letter_code
_entity_poly.pdbx_strand_id
1 'polypeptide(L)'
;MISEELKELIRPPILVQKILWFVIIGSILFYIGFVYIFVGGNKALTTSITSTIELLIYVLAGIAMLGSIFYYRYALSDKYLKRFLSKDVDIELLAKNPRTKEIDTSKLAQLNSLSAAELKIYSLMFELQKITILTLILNELIVIFGSAISFINDDVSKIVPFGIVSLFLSFWMFPKPQSLIKRVLSL
;
A
#
# COMPACT_ATOMS: atom_id res chain seq x y z
N MET A 1 -18.19 -17.02 -13.53
CA MET A 1 -16.79 -17.29 -13.92
C MET A 1 -16.28 -16.03 -14.59
N ILE A 2 -15.04 -15.60 -14.33
CA ILE A 2 -14.48 -14.35 -14.91
C ILE A 2 -14.00 -14.65 -16.34
N SER A 3 -14.31 -13.79 -17.32
CA SER A 3 -13.82 -13.93 -18.70
C SER A 3 -12.29 -13.93 -18.77
N GLU A 4 -11.73 -14.57 -19.80
CA GLU A 4 -10.28 -14.51 -20.06
C GLU A 4 -9.84 -13.07 -20.42
N GLU A 5 -10.70 -12.31 -21.10
CA GLU A 5 -10.47 -10.89 -21.41
C GLU A 5 -10.25 -10.05 -20.14
N LEU A 6 -11.10 -10.20 -19.12
CA LEU A 6 -10.91 -9.50 -17.86
C LEU A 6 -9.63 -9.97 -17.15
N LYS A 7 -9.29 -11.27 -17.19
CA LYS A 7 -8.06 -11.79 -16.57
C LYS A 7 -6.81 -11.16 -17.19
N GLU A 8 -6.78 -11.01 -18.51
CA GLU A 8 -5.68 -10.35 -19.22
C GLU A 8 -5.58 -8.87 -18.82
N LEU A 9 -6.71 -8.17 -18.72
CA LEU A 9 -6.77 -6.77 -18.33
C LEU A 9 -6.34 -6.51 -16.88
N ILE A 10 -6.67 -7.39 -15.93
CA ILE A 10 -6.31 -7.22 -14.51
C ILE A 10 -4.89 -7.73 -14.17
N ARG A 11 -4.27 -8.52 -15.05
CA ARG A 11 -2.95 -9.11 -14.79
C ARG A 11 -1.86 -8.06 -14.59
N PRO A 12 -1.73 -6.99 -15.43
CA PRO A 12 -0.72 -5.96 -15.20
C PRO A 12 -0.93 -5.20 -13.88
N PRO A 13 -2.15 -4.72 -13.51
CA PRO A 13 -2.38 -4.10 -12.21
C PRO A 13 -1.97 -4.98 -11.01
N ILE A 14 -2.31 -6.29 -11.06
CA ILE A 14 -1.91 -7.24 -10.00
C ILE A 14 -0.40 -7.37 -9.91
N LEU A 15 0.29 -7.43 -11.06
CA LEU A 15 1.74 -7.51 -11.10
C LEU A 15 2.38 -6.25 -10.50
N VAL A 16 1.91 -5.07 -10.90
CA VAL A 16 2.37 -3.79 -10.35
C VAL A 16 2.18 -3.73 -8.83
N GLN A 17 1.02 -4.18 -8.34
CA GLN A 17 0.72 -4.22 -6.90
C GLN A 17 1.69 -5.13 -6.13
N LYS A 18 2.05 -6.29 -6.69
CA LYS A 18 3.04 -7.21 -6.10
C LYS A 18 4.46 -6.64 -6.13
N ILE A 19 4.84 -5.99 -7.24
CA ILE A 19 6.15 -5.35 -7.38
C ILE A 19 6.28 -4.22 -6.35
N LEU A 20 5.27 -3.34 -6.25
CA LEU A 20 5.24 -2.26 -5.26
C LEU A 20 5.39 -2.80 -3.83
N TRP A 21 4.64 -3.85 -3.50
CA TRP A 21 4.75 -4.50 -2.20
C TRP A 21 6.17 -5.04 -1.94
N PHE A 22 6.78 -5.71 -2.92
CA PHE A 22 8.13 -6.24 -2.80
C PHE A 22 9.17 -5.14 -2.62
N VAL A 23 9.06 -4.05 -3.39
CA VAL A 23 9.94 -2.89 -3.31
C VAL A 23 9.88 -2.24 -1.93
N ILE A 24 8.68 -2.06 -1.36
CA ILE A 24 8.51 -1.44 -0.04
C ILE A 24 9.03 -2.35 1.08
N ILE A 25 8.82 -3.67 1.00
CA ILE A 25 9.43 -4.58 1.98
C ILE A 25 10.95 -4.56 1.85
N GLY A 26 11.46 -4.54 0.62
CA GLY A 26 12.89 -4.38 0.35
C GLY A 26 13.44 -3.08 0.93
N SER A 27 12.73 -1.96 0.79
CA SER A 27 13.15 -0.66 1.34
C SER A 27 13.18 -0.69 2.87
N ILE A 28 12.19 -1.30 3.53
CA ILE A 28 12.18 -1.48 4.99
C ILE A 28 13.42 -2.26 5.46
N LEU A 29 13.72 -3.39 4.83
CA LEU A 29 14.90 -4.20 5.18
C LEU A 29 16.19 -3.43 4.91
N PHE A 30 16.25 -2.70 3.80
CA PHE A 30 17.37 -1.83 3.47
C PHE A 30 17.56 -0.73 4.52
N TYR A 31 16.50 -0.04 4.96
CA TYR A 31 16.60 1.00 5.99
C TYR A 31 17.11 0.44 7.31
N ILE A 32 16.62 -0.71 7.74
CA ILE A 32 17.13 -1.40 8.94
C ILE A 32 18.62 -1.69 8.76
N GLY A 33 19.01 -2.34 7.67
CA GLY A 33 20.42 -2.65 7.40
C GLY A 33 21.32 -1.41 7.32
N PHE A 34 20.83 -0.34 6.69
CA PHE A 34 21.51 0.94 6.59
C PHE A 34 21.78 1.55 7.96
N VAL A 35 20.77 1.62 8.83
CA VAL A 35 20.94 2.13 10.20
C VAL A 35 21.93 1.28 10.99
N TYR A 36 21.87 -0.05 10.87
CA TYR A 36 22.84 -0.95 11.50
C TYR A 36 24.29 -0.68 11.09
N ILE A 37 24.54 -0.40 9.80
CA ILE A 37 25.88 -0.15 9.27
C ILE A 37 26.39 1.24 9.69
N PHE A 38 25.56 2.28 9.55
CA PHE A 38 26.01 3.67 9.71
C PHE A 38 25.96 4.18 11.15
N VAL A 39 24.97 3.77 11.95
CA VAL A 39 24.85 4.16 13.36
C VAL A 39 25.63 3.18 14.25
N GLY A 40 25.55 1.88 13.97
CA GLY A 40 26.27 0.84 14.74
C GLY A 40 27.80 0.91 14.62
N GLY A 41 28.32 1.56 13.57
CA GLY A 41 29.75 1.73 13.35
C GLY A 41 30.40 2.85 14.17
N ASN A 42 29.64 3.85 14.61
CA ASN A 42 30.14 5.01 15.35
C ASN A 42 29.71 4.95 16.82
N LYS A 43 30.48 4.23 17.65
CA LYS A 43 30.30 4.29 19.11
C LYS A 43 30.87 5.61 19.65
N ALA A 44 30.12 6.72 19.59
CA ALA A 44 30.58 7.98 20.17
C ALA A 44 29.46 8.73 20.91
N LEU A 45 29.44 8.50 22.23
CA LEU A 45 28.93 9.36 23.31
C LEU A 45 27.51 9.95 23.17
N THR A 46 26.61 9.29 23.89
CA THR A 46 25.27 9.69 24.31
C THR A 46 25.17 11.13 24.82
N THR A 47 24.65 12.03 24.00
CA THR A 47 23.95 13.24 24.47
C THR A 47 22.46 13.01 24.34
N SER A 48 21.84 12.57 25.45
CA SER A 48 20.39 12.40 25.57
C SER A 48 19.70 13.77 25.45
N ILE A 49 19.23 14.11 24.25
CA ILE A 49 18.25 15.19 24.05
C ILE A 49 16.87 14.54 24.25
N THR A 50 16.46 14.35 25.51
CA THR A 50 15.23 13.63 25.86
C THR A 50 14.07 14.58 26.16
N SER A 51 13.01 14.48 25.36
CA SER A 51 11.70 13.98 25.81
C SER A 51 10.59 14.37 24.82
N THR A 52 10.54 15.63 24.35
CA THR A 52 9.41 16.11 23.54
C THR A 52 9.45 15.66 22.08
N ILE A 53 10.63 15.74 21.44
CA ILE A 53 10.77 15.34 20.02
C ILE A 53 10.64 13.82 19.87
N GLU A 54 11.26 13.05 20.75
CA GLU A 54 11.14 11.60 20.76
C GLU A 54 9.69 11.15 20.99
N LEU A 55 8.99 11.74 21.97
CA LEU A 55 7.56 11.47 22.19
C LEU A 55 6.72 11.80 20.95
N LEU A 56 6.98 12.92 20.30
CA LEU A 56 6.28 13.30 19.07
C LEU A 56 6.49 12.25 17.97
N ILE A 57 7.71 11.75 17.79
CA ILE A 57 7.99 10.71 16.78
C ILE A 57 7.25 9.41 17.11
N TYR A 58 7.23 8.98 18.38
CA TYR A 58 6.45 7.82 18.81
C TYR A 58 4.95 8.00 18.53
N VAL A 59 4.39 9.17 18.83
CA VAL A 59 2.98 9.50 18.55
C VAL A 59 2.70 9.45 17.06
N LEU A 60 3.55 10.05 16.23
CA LEU A 60 3.39 10.03 14.77
C LEU A 60 3.49 8.61 14.19
N ALA A 61 4.39 7.78 14.71
CA ALA A 61 4.47 6.36 14.33
C ALA A 61 3.21 5.60 14.74
N GLY A 62 2.68 5.86 15.94
CA GLY A 62 1.41 5.30 16.40
C GLY A 62 0.23 5.71 15.52
N ILE A 63 0.16 6.98 15.11
CA ILE A 63 -0.86 7.49 14.18
C ILE A 63 -0.72 6.83 12.80
N ALA A 64 0.50 6.67 12.28
CA ALA A 64 0.73 6.00 11.01
C ALA A 64 0.29 4.52 11.06
N MET A 65 0.62 3.81 12.14
CA MET A 65 0.19 2.44 12.40
C MET A 65 -1.34 2.32 12.43
N LEU A 66 -2.00 3.09 13.31
CA LEU A 66 -3.44 3.06 13.45
C LEU A 66 -4.13 3.49 12.15
N GLY A 67 -3.64 4.55 11.51
CA GLY A 67 -4.11 5.05 10.23
C GLY A 67 -4.07 3.96 9.16
N SER A 68 -2.96 3.23 9.06
CA SER A 68 -2.81 2.11 8.11
C SER A 68 -3.86 1.02 8.36
N ILE A 69 -4.02 0.59 9.62
CA ILE A 69 -4.98 -0.46 10.00
C ILE A 69 -6.42 -0.04 9.74
N PHE A 70 -6.82 1.14 10.22
CA PHE A 70 -8.18 1.64 10.09
C PHE A 70 -8.53 1.91 8.62
N TYR A 71 -7.61 2.52 7.87
CA TYR A 71 -7.81 2.79 6.45
C TYR A 71 -7.96 1.48 5.66
N TYR A 72 -7.06 0.51 5.85
CA TYR A 72 -7.14 -0.79 5.18
C TYR A 72 -8.47 -1.50 5.48
N ARG A 73 -8.86 -1.57 6.77
CA ARG A 73 -10.11 -2.21 7.19
C ARG A 73 -11.35 -1.51 6.64
N TYR A 74 -11.37 -0.19 6.68
CA TYR A 74 -12.48 0.60 6.15
C TYR A 74 -12.62 0.44 4.64
N ALA A 75 -11.51 0.56 3.91
CA ALA A 75 -11.49 0.49 2.46
C ALA A 75 -11.84 -0.91 1.91
N LEU A 76 -11.59 -1.96 2.69
CA LEU A 76 -11.97 -3.35 2.36
C LEU A 76 -13.25 -3.84 3.04
N SER A 77 -14.01 -2.93 3.67
CA SER A 77 -15.29 -3.27 4.29
C SER A 77 -16.36 -3.56 3.24
N ASP A 78 -17.31 -4.47 3.55
CA ASP A 78 -18.43 -4.77 2.65
C ASP A 78 -19.26 -3.53 2.33
N LYS A 79 -19.42 -2.63 3.32
CA LYS A 79 -20.16 -1.38 3.13
C LYS A 79 -19.49 -0.49 2.09
N TYR A 80 -18.17 -0.35 2.15
CA TYR A 80 -17.41 0.43 1.16
C TYR A 80 -17.46 -0.25 -0.21
N LEU A 81 -17.20 -1.56 -0.28
CA LEU A 81 -17.22 -2.33 -1.53
C LEU A 81 -18.59 -2.27 -2.21
N LYS A 82 -19.69 -2.49 -1.47
CA LYS A 82 -21.07 -2.37 -2.00
C LYS A 82 -21.34 -0.97 -2.54
N ARG A 83 -20.92 0.07 -1.81
CA ARG A 83 -21.07 1.47 -2.26
C ARG A 83 -20.21 1.80 -3.48
N PHE A 84 -19.05 1.17 -3.63
CA PHE A 84 -18.21 1.32 -4.80
C PHE A 84 -18.84 0.65 -6.02
N LEU A 85 -19.31 -0.59 -5.85
CA LEU A 85 -19.95 -1.37 -6.91
C LEU A 85 -21.32 -0.83 -7.32
N SER A 86 -21.99 -0.05 -6.48
CA SER A 86 -23.24 0.62 -6.86
C SER A 86 -23.03 1.83 -7.77
N LYS A 87 -21.80 2.33 -7.93
CA LYS A 87 -21.50 3.44 -8.84
C LYS A 87 -21.42 2.92 -10.28
N ASP A 88 -21.89 3.74 -11.21
CA ASP A 88 -21.68 3.50 -12.63
C ASP A 88 -20.22 3.71 -13.01
N VAL A 89 -19.75 2.88 -13.93
CA VAL A 89 -18.36 2.88 -14.39
C VAL A 89 -18.27 3.72 -15.66
N ASP A 90 -17.51 4.80 -15.60
CA ASP A 90 -17.18 5.61 -16.77
C ASP A 90 -16.09 4.89 -17.60
N ILE A 91 -16.51 4.27 -18.70
CA ILE A 91 -15.66 3.47 -19.57
C ILE A 91 -14.63 4.36 -20.29
N GLU A 92 -15.03 5.56 -20.72
CA GLU A 92 -14.14 6.49 -21.41
C GLU A 92 -13.02 6.95 -20.48
N LEU A 93 -13.34 7.21 -19.21
CA LEU A 93 -12.34 7.57 -18.20
C LEU A 93 -11.33 6.44 -17.98
N LEU A 94 -11.78 5.18 -17.99
CA LEU A 94 -10.89 4.01 -17.84
C LEU A 94 -10.01 3.75 -19.08
N ALA A 95 -10.50 4.09 -20.27
CA ALA A 95 -9.75 4.00 -21.53
C ALA A 95 -8.78 5.17 -21.74
N LYS A 96 -8.96 6.27 -21.02
CA LYS A 96 -8.15 7.48 -21.16
C LYS A 96 -6.73 7.28 -20.61
N ASN A 97 -5.74 7.68 -21.40
CA ASN A 97 -4.36 7.73 -20.95
C ASN A 97 -4.15 8.94 -20.02
N PRO A 98 -3.67 8.74 -18.77
CA PRO A 98 -3.50 9.84 -17.82
C PRO A 98 -2.43 10.86 -18.24
N ARG A 99 -1.47 10.48 -19.11
CA ARG A 99 -0.39 11.36 -19.57
C ARG A 99 -0.77 12.16 -20.81
N THR A 100 -1.36 11.51 -21.83
CA THR A 100 -1.70 12.18 -23.10
C THR A 100 -3.12 12.75 -23.12
N LYS A 101 -3.97 12.34 -22.17
CA LYS A 101 -5.42 12.62 -22.15
C LYS A 101 -6.19 12.08 -23.36
N GLU A 102 -5.55 11.30 -24.22
CA GLU A 102 -6.19 10.66 -25.36
C GLU A 102 -6.86 9.36 -24.93
N ILE A 103 -7.92 8.99 -25.63
CA ILE A 103 -8.63 7.73 -25.43
C ILE A 103 -7.88 6.64 -26.20
N ASP A 104 -7.44 5.60 -25.50
CA ASP A 104 -6.89 4.41 -26.13
C ASP A 104 -8.03 3.60 -26.74
N THR A 105 -8.13 3.63 -28.07
CA THR A 105 -9.20 2.97 -28.83
C THR A 105 -9.15 1.44 -28.72
N SER A 106 -7.95 0.85 -28.57
CA SER A 106 -7.79 -0.59 -28.37
C SER A 106 -8.29 -1.00 -27.01
N LYS A 107 -7.91 -0.25 -25.97
CA LYS A 107 -8.39 -0.47 -24.61
C LYS A 107 -9.89 -0.22 -24.47
N LEU A 108 -10.42 0.80 -25.15
CA LEU A 108 -11.85 1.09 -25.17
C LEU A 108 -12.66 -0.08 -25.77
N ALA A 109 -12.18 -0.66 -26.88
CA ALA A 109 -12.82 -1.81 -27.51
C ALA A 109 -12.87 -3.03 -26.57
N GLN A 110 -11.77 -3.29 -25.86
CA GLN A 110 -11.71 -4.36 -24.84
C GLN A 110 -12.61 -4.08 -23.64
N LEU A 111 -12.74 -2.84 -23.19
CA LEU A 111 -13.64 -2.50 -22.09
C LEU A 111 -15.11 -2.62 -22.49
N ASN A 112 -15.44 -2.31 -23.74
CA ASN A 112 -16.81 -2.44 -24.26
C ASN A 112 -17.25 -3.90 -24.44
N SER A 113 -16.34 -4.87 -24.56
CA SER A 113 -16.68 -6.30 -24.62
C SER A 113 -17.01 -6.89 -23.23
N LEU A 114 -16.60 -6.22 -22.16
CA LEU A 114 -16.84 -6.68 -20.80
C LEU A 114 -18.29 -6.47 -20.35
N SER A 115 -18.79 -7.41 -19.54
CA SER A 115 -20.07 -7.20 -18.86
C SER A 115 -19.98 -6.08 -17.82
N ALA A 116 -21.12 -5.46 -17.47
CA ALA A 116 -21.19 -4.41 -16.45
C ALA A 116 -20.60 -4.85 -15.09
N ALA A 117 -20.73 -6.13 -14.73
CA ALA A 117 -20.13 -6.68 -13.51
C ALA A 117 -18.59 -6.74 -13.61
N GLU A 118 -18.05 -7.10 -14.76
CA GLU A 118 -16.60 -7.19 -15.00
C GLU A 118 -15.95 -5.82 -15.10
N LEU A 119 -16.64 -4.83 -15.70
CA LEU A 119 -16.20 -3.43 -15.69
C LEU A 119 -16.06 -2.89 -14.26
N LYS A 120 -16.99 -3.25 -13.37
CA LYS A 120 -16.92 -2.88 -11.95
C LYS A 120 -15.74 -3.54 -11.24
N ILE A 121 -15.47 -4.82 -11.53
CA ILE A 121 -14.30 -5.54 -11.02
C ILE A 121 -13.00 -4.90 -11.53
N TYR A 122 -12.94 -4.56 -12.81
CA TYR A 122 -11.79 -3.90 -13.41
C TYR A 122 -11.53 -2.52 -12.78
N SER A 123 -12.57 -1.70 -12.61
CA SER A 123 -12.49 -0.42 -11.90
C SER A 123 -12.01 -0.59 -10.44
N LEU A 124 -12.52 -1.62 -9.76
CA LEU A 124 -12.12 -1.95 -8.38
C LEU A 124 -10.61 -2.26 -8.29
N MET A 125 -10.00 -2.86 -9.32
CA MET A 125 -8.56 -3.13 -9.30
C MET A 125 -7.70 -1.87 -9.14
N PHE A 126 -8.08 -0.76 -9.78
CA PHE A 126 -7.38 0.51 -9.61
C PHE A 126 -7.58 1.07 -8.21
N GLU A 127 -8.78 0.94 -7.65
CA GLU A 127 -9.05 1.38 -6.29
C GLU A 127 -8.24 0.56 -5.26
N LEU A 128 -8.17 -0.76 -5.44
CA LEU A 128 -7.33 -1.64 -4.62
C LEU A 128 -5.84 -1.28 -4.71
N GLN A 129 -5.37 -0.87 -5.90
CA GLN A 129 -4.01 -0.40 -6.07
C GLN A 129 -3.75 0.87 -5.25
N LYS A 130 -4.66 1.87 -5.28
CA LYS A 130 -4.56 3.08 -4.46
C LYS A 130 -4.54 2.75 -2.97
N ILE A 131 -5.45 1.87 -2.53
CA ILE A 131 -5.52 1.42 -1.13
C ILE A 131 -4.18 0.83 -0.71
N THR A 132 -3.62 -0.06 -1.54
CA THR A 132 -2.36 -0.74 -1.26
C THR A 132 -1.19 0.24 -1.16
N ILE A 133 -1.08 1.18 -2.10
CA ILE A 133 -0.03 2.20 -2.10
C ILE A 133 -0.09 3.02 -0.80
N LEU A 134 -1.27 3.52 -0.44
CA LEU A 134 -1.43 4.33 0.77
C LEU A 134 -1.09 3.54 2.04
N THR A 135 -1.53 2.29 2.16
CA THR A 135 -1.20 1.46 3.33
C THR A 135 0.29 1.13 3.41
N LEU A 136 0.94 0.88 2.28
CA LEU A 136 2.38 0.61 2.23
C LEU A 136 3.20 1.83 2.62
N ILE A 137 2.83 3.02 2.13
CA ILE A 137 3.47 4.28 2.53
C ILE A 137 3.31 4.51 4.04
N LEU A 138 2.11 4.31 4.59
CA LEU A 138 1.88 4.47 6.02
C LEU A 138 2.71 3.49 6.84
N ASN A 139 2.87 2.24 6.38
CA ASN A 139 3.73 1.27 7.03
C ASN A 139 5.21 1.67 6.93
N GLU A 140 5.66 2.18 5.79
CA GLU A 140 7.05 2.63 5.59
C GLU A 140 7.39 3.83 6.50
N LEU A 141 6.45 4.76 6.71
CA LEU A 141 6.62 5.88 7.64
C LEU A 141 6.97 5.42 9.06
N ILE A 142 6.43 4.30 9.52
CA ILE A 142 6.76 3.72 10.85
C ILE A 142 8.26 3.46 10.95
N VAL A 143 8.88 2.90 9.89
CA VAL A 143 10.32 2.60 9.87
C VAL A 143 11.13 3.88 9.76
N ILE A 144 10.69 4.85 8.96
CA ILE A 144 11.34 6.16 8.86
C ILE A 144 11.39 6.84 10.24
N PHE A 145 10.31 6.77 11.01
CA PHE A 145 10.27 7.27 12.38
C PHE A 145 11.19 6.48 13.33
N GLY A 146 11.24 5.16 13.21
CA GLY A 146 12.18 4.31 13.95
C GLY A 146 13.65 4.64 13.64
N SER A 147 13.97 4.88 12.37
CA SER A 147 15.29 5.35 11.94
C SER A 147 15.63 6.68 12.60
N ALA A 148 14.71 7.66 12.57
CA ALA A 148 14.93 8.96 13.20
C ALA A 148 15.22 8.84 14.70
N ILE A 149 14.45 8.00 15.42
CA ILE A 149 14.70 7.72 16.85
C ILE A 149 16.07 7.07 17.05
N SER A 150 16.43 6.12 16.20
CA SER A 150 17.73 5.45 16.26
C SER A 150 18.89 6.42 16.09
N PHE A 151 18.81 7.34 15.12
CA PHE A 151 19.80 8.40 14.92
C PHE A 151 19.87 9.39 16.09
N ILE A 152 18.73 9.83 16.61
CA ILE A 152 18.69 10.80 17.75
C ILE A 152 19.36 10.22 18.99
N ASN A 153 19.22 8.91 19.21
CA ASN A 153 19.72 8.23 20.40
C ASN A 153 21.06 7.54 20.22
N ASP A 154 21.59 7.56 18.99
CA ASP A 154 22.77 6.78 18.58
C ASP A 154 22.64 5.29 18.97
N ASP A 155 21.41 4.77 18.92
CA ASP A 155 21.06 3.43 19.35
C ASP A 155 20.28 2.70 18.25
N VAL A 156 21.00 1.80 17.58
CA VAL A 156 20.47 0.96 16.51
C VAL A 156 19.33 0.07 16.97
N SER A 157 19.33 -0.37 18.23
CA SER A 157 18.29 -1.28 18.72
C SER A 157 16.89 -0.66 18.67
N LYS A 158 16.80 0.68 18.72
CA LYS A 158 15.53 1.41 18.67
C LYS A 158 14.81 1.30 17.33
N ILE A 159 15.47 1.01 16.21
CA ILE A 159 14.78 0.83 14.91
C ILE A 159 14.04 -0.51 14.80
N VAL A 160 14.53 -1.55 15.50
CA VAL A 160 14.03 -2.93 15.39
C VAL A 160 12.52 -3.04 15.63
N PRO A 161 11.94 -2.52 16.74
CA PRO A 161 10.50 -2.64 16.96
C PRO A 161 9.66 -1.99 15.86
N PHE A 162 10.11 -0.86 15.30
CA PHE A 162 9.42 -0.18 14.19
C PHE A 162 9.50 -1.00 12.89
N GLY A 163 10.68 -1.54 12.60
CA GLY A 163 10.90 -2.44 11.47
C GLY A 163 9.99 -3.67 11.54
N ILE A 164 9.92 -4.33 12.71
CA ILE A 164 9.07 -5.51 12.94
C ILE A 164 7.60 -5.16 12.73
N VAL A 165 7.11 -4.07 13.34
CA VAL A 165 5.70 -3.64 13.20
C VAL A 165 5.38 -3.33 11.74
N SER A 166 6.25 -2.58 11.06
CA SER A 166 6.03 -2.21 9.65
C SER A 166 6.02 -3.42 8.72
N LEU A 167 6.96 -4.37 8.90
CA LEU A 167 6.99 -5.62 8.15
C LEU A 167 5.73 -6.43 8.43
N PHE A 168 5.37 -6.62 9.70
CA PHE A 168 4.18 -7.37 10.10
C PHE A 168 2.93 -6.79 9.44
N LEU A 169 2.73 -5.47 9.48
CA LEU A 169 1.60 -4.82 8.82
C LEU A 169 1.65 -4.98 7.31
N SER A 170 2.83 -4.85 6.68
CA SER A 170 3.00 -4.99 5.24
C SER A 170 2.71 -6.42 4.75
N PHE A 171 3.08 -7.45 5.53
CA PHE A 171 2.71 -8.84 5.26
C PHE A 171 1.23 -9.11 5.54
N TRP A 172 0.68 -8.57 6.63
CA TRP A 172 -0.73 -8.75 6.98
C TRP A 172 -1.66 -8.12 5.96
N MET A 173 -1.31 -6.94 5.45
CA MET A 173 -2.05 -6.19 4.43
C MET A 173 -1.69 -6.61 3.00
N PHE A 174 -1.03 -7.76 2.82
CA PHE A 174 -0.62 -8.25 1.51
C PHE A 174 -1.78 -8.20 0.51
N PRO A 175 -1.57 -7.63 -0.70
CA PRO A 175 -2.60 -7.54 -1.70
C PRO A 175 -3.06 -8.93 -2.14
N LYS A 176 -4.29 -9.31 -1.76
CA LYS A 176 -4.96 -10.56 -2.19
C LYS A 176 -6.13 -10.26 -3.13
N PRO A 177 -5.88 -9.68 -4.33
CA PRO A 177 -6.96 -9.25 -5.23
C PRO A 177 -7.88 -10.41 -5.63
N GLN A 178 -7.34 -11.62 -5.81
CA GLN A 178 -8.14 -12.81 -6.13
C GLN A 178 -9.19 -13.14 -5.04
N SER A 179 -8.86 -12.97 -3.76
CA SER A 179 -9.79 -13.22 -2.66
C SER A 179 -10.92 -12.17 -2.62
N LEU A 180 -10.58 -10.92 -2.91
CA LEU A 180 -11.53 -9.81 -2.95
C LEU A 180 -12.47 -9.92 -4.15
N ILE A 181 -11.96 -10.32 -5.31
CA ILE A 181 -12.78 -10.56 -6.50
C ILE A 181 -13.80 -11.68 -6.22
N LYS A 182 -13.39 -12.79 -5.58
CA LYS A 182 -14.32 -13.85 -5.17
C LYS A 182 -15.40 -13.36 -4.21
N ARG A 183 -15.03 -12.52 -3.23
CA ARG A 183 -15.97 -11.91 -2.29
C ARG A 183 -16.97 -10.98 -2.99
N VAL A 184 -16.50 -10.16 -3.93
CA VAL A 184 -17.35 -9.25 -4.70
C VAL A 184 -18.34 -10.01 -5.59
N LEU A 185 -17.94 -11.13 -6.17
CA LEU A 185 -18.83 -11.98 -6.95
C LEU A 185 -19.91 -12.69 -6.11
N SER A 186 -19.74 -12.76 -4.78
CA SER A 186 -20.72 -13.32 -3.83
C SER A 186 -21.62 -12.28 -3.15
N LEU A 187 -21.36 -11.00 -3.36
CA LEU A 187 -22.11 -9.88 -2.77
C LEU A 187 -23.30 -9.47 -3.64
#